data_AF-A0A239AUU1-F1
#
_entry.id   AF-A0A239AUU1-F1
#
_cell.length_a   1.000
_cell.length_b   1.000
_cell.length_c   1.000
_cell.angle_alpha   90.00
_cell.angle_beta   90.00
_cell.angle_gamma   90.00
#
_symmetry.space_group_name_H-M   'P 1'
#
loop_
_entity.id
_entity.type
_entity.pdbx_description
1 polymer ?
#
loop_
_entity_poly.entity_id
_entity_poly.type
_entity_poly.pdbx_seq_one_letter_code
_entity_poly.pdbx_strand_id
1 'polypeptide(L)'
;MRKLVHWMDLRHEDPDRIESPFFAEPRVEDLLMSRGRLDGLDELLRSCGVYSLYNFPPESKREVLAKIRKGDWLLITERPVKPLVSYPDDYYPWLSMVLARNREEGSVGTGMVRTEQQGPGKWRTVNVKKHAGVNVAVIFSNRITSMGDEGRLFGSDGKDFANTVQTVTQQWVPLDAHDAYMKHSSVVRIYGVTRNIEQRYLEGDDHWQISGKSWQWTPAVANEVYEARGGGN
;
A
#
# COMPACT_ATOMS: atom_id res chain seq x y z
N MET A 1 27.17 1.36 -5.99
CA MET A 1 26.71 2.62 -5.38
C MET A 1 25.84 2.32 -4.15
N ARG A 2 25.95 3.12 -3.07
CA ARG A 2 25.10 3.03 -1.86
C ARG A 2 24.56 4.42 -1.56
N LYS A 3 23.25 4.54 -1.39
CA LYS A 3 22.55 5.82 -1.18
C LYS A 3 21.47 5.65 -0.13
N LEU A 4 21.34 6.62 0.77
CA LEU A 4 20.20 6.75 1.65
C LEU A 4 19.21 7.71 1.03
N VAL A 5 17.95 7.30 1.00
CA VAL A 5 16.87 8.11 0.44
C VAL A 5 15.74 8.16 1.44
N HIS A 6 15.23 9.37 1.68
CA HIS A 6 14.01 9.53 2.44
C HIS A 6 12.86 8.92 1.64
N TRP A 7 11.95 8.22 2.31
CA TRP A 7 10.94 7.43 1.62
C TRP A 7 10.07 8.23 0.62
N MET A 8 9.92 9.55 0.82
CA MET A 8 9.21 10.46 -0.10
C MET A 8 9.90 10.64 -1.47
N ASP A 9 11.19 10.39 -1.53
CA ASP A 9 12.02 10.58 -2.73
C ASP A 9 12.21 9.27 -3.51
N LEU A 10 11.62 8.16 -3.05
CA LEU A 10 11.66 6.85 -3.70
C LEU A 10 10.94 6.79 -5.06
N ARG A 11 10.26 7.87 -5.46
CA ARG A 11 9.39 7.95 -6.65
C ARG A 11 10.05 7.57 -7.97
N HIS A 12 11.38 7.47 -8.03
CA HIS A 12 12.15 7.17 -9.24
C HIS A 12 13.16 6.03 -9.05
N GLU A 13 13.15 5.37 -7.90
CA GLU A 13 14.17 4.37 -7.56
C GLU A 13 13.64 2.96 -7.81
N ASP A 14 14.52 2.07 -8.27
CA ASP A 14 14.19 0.68 -8.56
C ASP A 14 13.96 -0.09 -7.24
N PRO A 15 12.75 -0.64 -7.04
CA PRO A 15 12.41 -1.45 -5.87
C PRO A 15 13.39 -2.58 -5.55
N ASP A 16 13.95 -3.21 -6.58
CA ASP A 16 14.83 -4.38 -6.46
C ASP A 16 16.19 -4.02 -5.85
N ARG A 17 16.50 -2.72 -5.81
CA ARG A 17 17.74 -2.16 -5.26
C ARG A 17 17.57 -1.64 -3.85
N ILE A 18 16.35 -1.62 -3.32
CA ILE A 18 16.06 -1.17 -1.96
C ILE A 18 16.33 -2.33 -1.01
N GLU A 19 17.23 -2.16 -0.04
CA GLU A 19 17.45 -3.13 1.03
C GLU A 19 16.32 -3.04 2.07
N SER A 20 15.90 -4.19 2.59
CA SER A 20 14.98 -4.22 3.73
C SER A 20 15.52 -3.41 4.92
N PRO A 21 14.69 -2.59 5.62
CA PRO A 21 15.07 -1.88 6.85
C PRO A 21 15.82 -2.73 7.88
N PHE A 22 15.41 -3.99 8.02
CA PHE A 22 16.05 -4.95 8.94
C PHE A 22 17.51 -5.25 8.55
N PHE A 23 17.79 -5.43 7.27
CA PHE A 23 19.15 -5.69 6.76
C PHE A 23 19.93 -4.40 6.48
N ALA A 24 19.24 -3.27 6.33
CA ALA A 24 19.82 -1.95 6.15
C ALA A 24 20.42 -1.41 7.45
N GLU A 25 19.77 -1.61 8.59
CA GLU A 25 20.22 -1.10 9.90
C GLU A 25 21.69 -1.47 10.24
N PRO A 26 22.09 -2.77 10.29
CA PRO A 26 23.48 -3.13 10.62
C PRO A 26 24.47 -2.66 9.54
N ARG A 27 24.04 -2.53 8.29
CA ARG A 27 24.88 -2.03 7.19
C ARG A 27 25.15 -0.54 7.30
N VAL A 28 24.14 0.24 7.66
CA VAL A 28 24.31 1.68 7.87
C VAL A 28 25.09 1.95 9.15
N GLU A 29 24.88 1.14 10.19
CA GLU A 29 25.69 1.19 11.41
C GLU A 29 27.19 1.00 11.11
N ASP A 30 27.54 -0.02 10.34
CA ASP A 30 28.93 -0.27 9.92
C ASP A 30 29.50 0.88 9.07
N LEU A 31 28.69 1.46 8.19
CA LEU A 31 29.08 2.61 7.35
C LEU A 31 29.31 3.89 8.17
N LEU A 32 28.52 4.14 9.19
CA LEU A 32 28.71 5.24 10.13
C LEU A 32 30.04 5.09 10.89
N MET A 33 30.36 3.87 11.32
CA MET A 33 31.59 3.58 12.08
C MET A 33 32.85 3.63 11.21
N SER A 34 32.76 3.13 9.97
CA SER A 34 33.87 3.10 9.01
C SER A 34 34.11 4.44 8.29
N ARG A 35 33.25 5.45 8.50
CA ARG A 35 33.25 6.73 7.77
C ARG A 35 33.21 6.54 6.25
N GLY A 36 32.50 5.51 5.80
CA GLY A 36 32.32 5.24 4.38
C GLY A 36 31.54 6.35 3.69
N ARG A 37 31.78 6.56 2.40
CA ARG A 37 30.96 7.48 1.59
C ARG A 37 29.57 6.88 1.41
N LEU A 38 28.57 7.57 1.95
CA LEU A 38 27.17 7.21 1.82
C LEU A 38 26.41 8.46 1.37
N ASP A 39 26.00 8.48 0.11
CA ASP A 39 25.24 9.61 -0.43
C ASP A 39 23.87 9.66 0.27
N GLY A 40 23.39 10.84 0.67
CA GLY A 40 22.16 10.97 1.48
C GLY A 40 22.36 10.91 3.00
N LEU A 41 23.58 10.63 3.46
CA LEU A 41 23.88 10.54 4.90
C LEU A 41 23.78 11.92 5.59
N ASP A 42 24.27 12.98 4.96
CA ASP A 42 24.23 14.33 5.54
C ASP A 42 22.78 14.81 5.71
N GLU A 43 21.90 14.48 4.76
CA GLU A 43 20.47 14.77 4.84
C GLU A 43 19.79 13.97 5.96
N LEU A 44 20.14 12.68 6.12
CA LEU A 44 19.68 11.87 7.25
C LEU A 44 20.13 12.46 8.59
N LEU A 45 21.41 12.83 8.71
CA LEU A 45 21.96 13.44 9.93
C LEU A 45 21.28 14.77 10.27
N ARG A 46 21.07 15.63 9.28
CA ARG A 46 20.31 16.88 9.45
C ARG A 46 18.88 16.62 9.92
N SER A 47 18.24 15.55 9.45
CA SER A 47 16.91 15.14 9.91
C SER A 47 16.87 14.68 11.38
N CYS A 48 18.02 14.37 11.97
CA CYS A 48 18.23 14.07 13.39
C CYS A 48 18.82 15.26 14.17
N GLY A 49 18.89 16.45 13.58
CA GLY A 49 19.52 17.63 14.20
C GLY A 49 21.04 17.53 14.35
N VAL A 50 21.69 16.58 13.65
CA VAL A 50 23.13 16.40 13.67
C VAL A 50 23.74 17.12 12.46
N TYR A 51 24.59 18.11 12.72
CA TYR A 51 25.21 18.93 11.68
C TYR A 51 26.69 18.57 11.42
N SER A 52 27.27 17.65 12.21
CA SER A 52 28.67 17.25 12.06
C SER A 52 28.92 15.81 12.49
N LEU A 53 29.57 15.03 11.61
CA LEU A 53 30.07 13.68 11.90
C LEU A 53 31.24 13.67 12.91
N TYR A 54 31.90 14.80 13.13
CA TYR A 54 33.03 14.90 14.07
C TYR A 54 32.58 14.88 15.54
N ASN A 55 31.36 15.34 15.80
CA ASN A 55 30.72 15.33 17.13
C ASN A 55 29.49 14.43 17.09
N PHE A 56 29.61 13.19 16.61
CA PHE A 56 28.51 12.23 16.54
C PHE A 56 28.26 11.60 17.91
N PRO A 57 27.26 12.06 18.70
CA PRO A 57 27.02 11.54 20.03
C PRO A 57 26.45 10.11 19.91
N PRO A 58 26.73 9.22 20.88
CA PRO A 58 26.17 7.87 20.91
C PRO A 58 24.63 7.85 20.85
N GLU A 59 23.97 8.88 21.40
CA GLU A 59 22.52 9.00 21.37
C GLU A 59 21.98 9.29 19.96
N SER A 60 22.66 10.14 19.20
CA SER A 60 22.26 10.42 17.82
C SER A 60 22.45 9.21 16.90
N LYS A 61 23.40 8.32 17.21
CA LYS A 61 23.50 7.01 16.53
C LYS A 61 22.20 6.22 16.64
N ARG A 62 21.67 6.13 17.86
CA ARG A 62 20.42 5.40 18.12
C ARG A 62 19.26 6.02 17.36
N GLU A 63 19.21 7.35 17.28
CA GLU A 63 18.16 8.06 16.56
C GLU A 63 18.23 7.85 15.03
N VAL A 64 19.44 7.92 14.47
CA VAL A 64 19.70 7.66 13.04
C VAL A 64 19.29 6.23 12.66
N LEU A 65 19.74 5.24 13.44
CA LEU A 65 19.37 3.84 13.21
C LEU A 65 17.86 3.61 13.43
N ALA A 66 17.24 4.31 14.38
CA ALA A 66 15.80 4.23 14.59
C ALA A 66 15.00 4.72 13.36
N LYS A 67 15.45 5.76 12.65
CA LYS A 67 14.80 6.22 11.41
C LYS A 67 14.89 5.19 10.28
N ILE A 68 16.02 4.49 10.16
CA ILE A 68 16.21 3.42 9.16
C ILE A 68 15.32 2.22 9.51
N ARG A 69 15.37 1.78 10.76
CA ARG A 69 14.55 0.67 11.27
C ARG A 69 13.05 0.93 11.12
N LYS A 70 12.61 2.18 11.32
CA LYS A 70 11.22 2.63 11.11
C LYS A 70 10.80 2.65 9.64
N GLY A 71 11.75 2.60 8.70
CA GLY A 71 11.49 2.73 7.26
C GLY A 71 11.33 4.17 6.78
N ASP A 72 11.64 5.17 7.62
CA ASP A 72 11.59 6.58 7.22
C ASP A 72 12.72 6.89 6.20
N TRP A 73 13.85 6.20 6.35
CA TRP A 73 15.00 6.26 5.44
C TRP A 73 15.35 4.87 4.94
N LEU A 74 15.44 4.72 3.62
CA LEU A 74 15.74 3.44 2.98
C LEU A 74 17.13 3.45 2.35
N LEU A 75 17.80 2.31 2.45
CA LEU A 75 19.11 2.09 1.85
C LEU A 75 18.93 1.51 0.44
N ILE A 76 19.40 2.26 -0.56
CA ILE A 76 19.51 1.80 -1.94
C ILE A 76 20.92 1.29 -2.15
N THR A 77 21.02 0.08 -2.68
CA THR A 77 22.28 -0.61 -2.95
C THR A 77 22.16 -1.42 -4.23
N GLU A 78 23.25 -1.55 -4.97
CA GLU A 78 23.29 -2.41 -6.17
C GLU A 78 23.20 -3.91 -5.83
N ARG A 79 23.52 -4.28 -4.59
CA ARG A 79 23.53 -5.67 -4.12
C ARG A 79 22.89 -5.75 -2.74
N PRO A 80 21.55 -5.65 -2.66
CA PRO A 80 20.84 -5.90 -1.42
C PRO A 80 21.02 -7.37 -1.02
N VAL A 81 21.14 -7.64 0.28
CA VAL A 81 21.11 -9.02 0.79
C VAL A 81 19.72 -9.59 0.62
N LYS A 82 18.72 -8.77 0.96
CA LYS A 82 17.31 -9.05 0.76
C LYS A 82 16.65 -7.79 0.21
N PRO A 83 16.40 -7.76 -1.11
CA PRO A 83 15.59 -6.72 -1.72
C PRO A 83 14.28 -6.58 -0.96
N LEU A 84 13.84 -5.35 -0.76
CA LEU A 84 12.63 -5.04 -0.03
C LEU A 84 11.39 -5.64 -0.73
N VAL A 85 11.41 -5.75 -2.07
CA VAL A 85 10.39 -6.46 -2.87
C VAL A 85 10.28 -7.96 -2.59
N SER A 86 11.30 -8.58 -1.99
CA SER A 86 11.29 -10.02 -1.69
C SER A 86 10.42 -10.36 -0.49
N TYR A 87 9.88 -9.35 0.20
CA TYR A 87 8.90 -9.53 1.25
C TYR A 87 7.49 -9.57 0.64
N PRO A 88 6.63 -10.51 1.05
CA PRO A 88 5.22 -10.48 0.69
C PRO A 88 4.62 -9.10 0.99
N ASP A 89 3.65 -8.66 0.17
CA ASP A 89 2.96 -7.37 0.35
C ASP A 89 2.41 -7.18 1.78
N ASP A 90 2.20 -8.26 2.52
CA ASP A 90 1.73 -8.28 3.91
C ASP A 90 2.75 -7.72 4.92
N TYR A 91 4.06 -7.78 4.64
CA TYR A 91 5.11 -7.33 5.57
C TYR A 91 5.34 -5.82 5.53
N TYR A 92 5.18 -5.21 4.35
CA TYR A 92 5.25 -3.76 4.15
C TYR A 92 4.13 -3.29 3.21
N PRO A 93 2.86 -3.29 3.65
CA PRO A 93 1.72 -2.99 2.78
C PRO A 93 1.79 -1.60 2.12
N TRP A 94 2.38 -0.63 2.82
CA TRP A 94 2.62 0.73 2.33
C TRP A 94 3.57 0.79 1.16
N LEU A 95 4.51 -0.15 1.08
CA LEU A 95 5.49 -0.20 0.02
C LEU A 95 4.84 -0.51 -1.32
N SER A 96 3.91 -1.46 -1.36
CA SER A 96 3.16 -1.79 -2.58
C SER A 96 2.48 -0.55 -3.17
N MET A 97 2.03 0.39 -2.33
CA MET A 97 1.39 1.63 -2.75
C MET A 97 2.38 2.72 -3.15
N VAL A 98 3.53 2.82 -2.46
CA VAL A 98 4.62 3.75 -2.82
C VAL A 98 5.28 3.36 -4.14
N LEU A 99 5.40 2.06 -4.41
CA LEU A 99 6.04 1.52 -5.62
C LEU A 99 5.07 1.24 -6.78
N ALA A 100 3.75 1.19 -6.54
CA ALA A 100 2.72 0.87 -7.55
C ALA A 100 2.77 1.75 -8.80
N ARG A 101 3.37 2.96 -8.74
CA ARG A 101 3.50 3.85 -9.89
C ARG A 101 4.34 3.26 -11.04
N ASN A 102 5.30 2.38 -10.75
CA ASN A 102 6.15 1.77 -11.79
C ASN A 102 5.50 0.55 -12.49
N ARG A 103 4.33 0.08 -12.01
CA ARG A 103 3.64 -1.11 -12.54
C ARG A 103 2.45 -0.76 -13.45
N GLU A 104 2.00 0.49 -13.47
CA GLU A 104 0.80 0.90 -14.21
C GLU A 104 1.00 1.06 -15.73
N GLU A 105 2.23 1.01 -16.26
CA GLU A 105 2.47 1.15 -17.71
C GLU A 105 2.32 -0.16 -18.52
N GLY A 106 2.00 -1.29 -17.87
CA GLY A 106 2.14 -2.62 -18.49
C GLY A 106 0.89 -3.48 -18.68
N SER A 107 -0.34 -3.00 -18.47
CA SER A 107 -1.53 -3.85 -18.66
C SER A 107 -2.67 -3.16 -19.41
N VAL A 108 -2.39 -2.81 -20.68
CA VAL A 108 -3.42 -2.68 -21.70
C VAL A 108 -3.58 -4.02 -22.41
N GLY A 109 -4.75 -4.65 -22.27
CA GLY A 109 -5.15 -5.85 -23.00
C GLY A 109 -5.86 -6.83 -22.06
N THR A 110 -7.14 -7.13 -22.20
CA THR A 110 -7.69 -7.72 -23.42
C THR A 110 -9.18 -7.39 -23.50
N GLY A 111 -9.57 -6.70 -24.58
CA GLY A 111 -10.98 -6.61 -24.96
C GLY A 111 -11.46 -8.01 -25.34
N MET A 112 -12.43 -8.54 -24.61
CA MET A 112 -13.21 -9.69 -25.06
C MET A 112 -14.49 -9.20 -25.73
N VAL A 113 -14.65 -9.67 -26.97
CA VAL A 113 -15.75 -9.39 -27.88
C VAL A 113 -17.09 -9.75 -27.25
N ARG A 114 -18.03 -8.80 -27.34
CA ARG A 114 -19.42 -8.89 -26.87
C ARG A 114 -20.21 -9.88 -27.75
N THR A 115 -20.78 -10.90 -27.14
CA THR A 115 -22.14 -11.33 -27.51
C THR A 115 -23.09 -10.53 -26.62
N GLU A 116 -24.03 -9.80 -27.23
CA GLU A 116 -25.10 -9.06 -26.54
C GLU A 116 -26.14 -9.99 -25.89
N GLN A 117 -25.67 -10.94 -25.09
CA GLN A 117 -26.52 -11.77 -24.27
C GLN A 117 -26.86 -10.97 -23.01
N GLN A 118 -28.16 -10.84 -22.76
CA GLN A 118 -28.71 -10.21 -21.56
C GLN A 118 -29.38 -11.29 -20.72
N GLY A 119 -29.23 -11.22 -19.41
CA GLY A 119 -29.87 -12.18 -18.53
C GLY A 119 -29.60 -11.97 -17.04
N PRO A 120 -30.19 -12.82 -16.20
CA PRO A 120 -29.99 -12.80 -14.76
C PRO A 120 -28.54 -13.15 -14.43
N GLY A 121 -27.97 -12.42 -13.48
CA GLY A 121 -26.55 -12.49 -13.18
C GLY A 121 -26.22 -12.05 -11.76
N LYS A 122 -24.92 -11.99 -11.52
CA LYS A 122 -24.31 -11.45 -10.30
C LYS A 122 -23.17 -10.51 -10.66
N TRP A 123 -22.92 -9.51 -9.83
CA TRP A 123 -21.71 -8.72 -9.91
C TRP A 123 -20.55 -9.52 -9.34
N ARG A 124 -19.47 -9.66 -10.09
CA ARG A 124 -18.21 -10.24 -9.62
C ARG A 124 -17.11 -9.21 -9.64
N THR A 125 -16.35 -9.09 -8.56
CA THR A 125 -15.16 -8.24 -8.52
C THR A 125 -14.10 -8.77 -9.48
N VAL A 126 -13.73 -7.97 -10.48
CA VAL A 126 -12.75 -8.34 -11.51
C VAL A 126 -11.43 -7.59 -11.38
N ASN A 127 -11.47 -6.39 -10.78
CA ASN A 127 -10.26 -5.59 -10.57
C ASN A 127 -10.42 -4.71 -9.32
N VAL A 128 -9.31 -4.45 -8.64
CA VAL A 128 -9.18 -3.47 -7.56
C VAL A 128 -8.01 -2.57 -7.91
N LYS A 129 -8.31 -1.34 -8.36
CA LYS A 129 -7.30 -0.35 -8.72
C LYS A 129 -7.05 0.59 -7.53
N LYS A 130 -5.80 0.65 -7.08
CA LYS A 130 -5.36 1.62 -6.05
C LYS A 130 -4.89 2.91 -6.72
N HIS A 131 -5.28 4.07 -6.21
CA HIS A 131 -4.83 5.37 -6.73
C HIS A 131 -3.45 5.73 -6.17
N ALA A 132 -2.39 5.16 -6.74
CA ALA A 132 -1.02 5.28 -6.22
C ALA A 132 -0.60 6.74 -5.92
N GLY A 133 -0.84 7.68 -6.86
CA GLY A 133 -0.44 9.08 -6.69
C GLY A 133 -1.16 9.81 -5.54
N VAL A 134 -2.48 9.66 -5.43
CA VAL A 134 -3.30 10.30 -4.38
C VAL A 134 -3.04 9.65 -3.03
N ASN A 135 -2.94 8.32 -2.99
CA ASN A 135 -2.79 7.60 -1.74
C ASN A 135 -1.42 7.82 -1.09
N VAL A 136 -0.35 7.97 -1.88
CA VAL A 136 0.98 8.28 -1.34
C VAL A 136 0.98 9.62 -0.60
N ALA A 137 0.30 10.64 -1.13
CA ALA A 137 0.19 11.94 -0.47
C ALA A 137 -0.62 11.86 0.83
N VAL A 138 -1.70 11.09 0.86
CA VAL A 138 -2.52 10.88 2.05
C VAL A 138 -1.75 10.13 3.14
N ILE A 139 -1.04 9.06 2.78
CA ILE A 139 -0.19 8.29 3.70
C ILE A 139 0.87 9.20 4.34
N PHE A 140 1.47 10.10 3.55
CA PHE A 140 2.42 11.09 4.06
C PHE A 140 1.80 11.99 5.14
N SER A 141 0.60 12.53 4.89
CA SER A 141 -0.10 13.37 5.85
C SER A 141 -0.46 12.62 7.14
N ASN A 142 -0.91 11.37 7.03
CA ASN A 142 -1.23 10.55 8.20
C ASN A 142 0.02 10.22 9.02
N ARG A 143 1.14 9.94 8.36
CA ARG A 143 2.41 9.66 9.02
C ARG A 143 2.86 10.86 9.84
N ILE A 144 2.92 12.06 9.26
CA ILE A 144 3.31 13.28 10.01
C ILE A 144 2.46 13.45 11.27
N THR A 145 1.14 13.30 11.14
CA THR A 145 0.20 13.46 12.25
C THR A 145 0.40 12.40 13.35
N SER A 146 0.83 11.20 12.97
CA SER A 146 0.95 10.06 13.87
C SER A 146 2.38 9.79 14.37
N MET A 147 3.35 10.64 14.00
CA MET A 147 4.74 10.61 14.49
C MET A 147 4.84 10.88 16.01
N GLY A 148 3.78 11.34 16.66
CA GLY A 148 3.72 11.48 18.12
C GLY A 148 3.72 10.16 18.89
N ASP A 149 3.48 9.03 18.22
CA ASP A 149 3.52 7.70 18.81
C ASP A 149 4.94 7.10 18.68
N GLU A 150 5.75 7.22 19.73
CA GLU A 150 7.12 6.72 19.73
C GLU A 150 7.18 5.19 19.58
N GLY A 151 7.97 4.71 18.60
CA GLY A 151 8.30 3.29 18.42
C GLY A 151 7.53 2.53 17.33
N ARG A 152 6.54 3.16 16.68
CA ARG A 152 5.75 2.50 15.62
C ARG A 152 6.51 2.40 14.28
N LEU A 153 6.55 1.20 13.69
CA LEU A 153 7.03 0.96 12.33
C LEU A 153 6.09 1.65 11.33
N PHE A 154 6.64 2.31 10.30
CA PHE A 154 5.80 2.97 9.30
C PHE A 154 4.97 1.94 8.51
N GLY A 155 3.67 2.21 8.38
CA GLY A 155 2.72 1.39 7.64
C GLY A 155 2.42 0.04 8.29
N SER A 156 2.69 -0.10 9.59
CA SER A 156 2.27 -1.26 10.39
C SER A 156 0.91 -1.08 11.05
N ASP A 157 0.30 0.12 10.96
CA ASP A 157 -1.01 0.45 11.54
C ASP A 157 -1.92 1.01 10.43
N GLY A 158 -3.20 0.65 10.47
CA GLY A 158 -4.21 1.16 9.55
C GLY A 158 -4.34 2.68 9.57
N LYS A 159 -3.95 3.35 10.66
CA LYS A 159 -3.86 4.83 10.76
C LYS A 159 -2.98 5.45 9.68
N ASP A 160 -1.88 4.80 9.32
CA ASP A 160 -0.98 5.30 8.27
C ASP A 160 -1.68 5.33 6.89
N PHE A 161 -2.73 4.53 6.72
CA PHE A 161 -3.51 4.39 5.49
C PHE A 161 -4.87 5.08 5.54
N ALA A 162 -5.17 5.80 6.62
CA ALA A 162 -6.44 6.49 6.78
C ALA A 162 -6.75 7.37 5.56
N ASN A 163 -7.99 7.35 5.08
CA ASN A 163 -8.42 8.14 3.91
C ASN A 163 -7.76 7.78 2.57
N THR A 164 -7.00 6.68 2.49
CA THR A 164 -6.59 6.16 1.17
C THR A 164 -7.82 5.69 0.39
N VAL A 165 -7.73 5.76 -0.95
CA VAL A 165 -8.84 5.50 -1.87
C VAL A 165 -8.48 4.38 -2.84
N GLN A 166 -9.41 3.47 -3.07
CA GLN A 166 -9.32 2.47 -4.13
C GLN A 166 -10.62 2.40 -4.93
N THR A 167 -10.52 1.96 -6.19
CA THR A 167 -11.67 1.73 -7.05
C THR A 167 -11.79 0.23 -7.31
N VAL A 168 -12.91 -0.34 -6.87
CA VAL A 168 -13.28 -1.73 -7.15
C VAL A 168 -14.12 -1.75 -8.42
N THR A 169 -13.66 -2.46 -9.44
CA THR A 169 -14.44 -2.71 -10.64
C THR A 169 -15.10 -4.08 -10.54
N GLN A 170 -16.43 -4.09 -10.65
CA GLN A 170 -17.22 -5.31 -10.72
C GLN A 170 -17.81 -5.47 -12.12
N GLN A 171 -17.93 -6.70 -12.58
CA GLN A 171 -18.52 -7.07 -13.87
C GLN A 171 -19.76 -7.93 -13.66
N TRP A 172 -20.79 -7.68 -14.46
CA TRP A 172 -22.00 -8.50 -14.50
C TRP A 172 -21.74 -9.82 -15.23
N VAL A 173 -21.83 -10.93 -14.51
CA VAL A 173 -21.59 -12.29 -15.02
C VAL A 173 -22.85 -13.16 -14.88
N PRO A 174 -23.06 -14.15 -15.77
CA PRO A 174 -24.18 -15.06 -15.66
C PRO A 174 -24.13 -15.90 -14.37
N LEU A 175 -25.31 -16.26 -13.86
CA LEU A 175 -25.43 -17.17 -12.71
C LEU A 175 -24.94 -18.57 -13.10
N ASP A 176 -24.15 -19.17 -12.22
CA ASP A 176 -23.68 -20.55 -12.37
C ASP A 176 -24.76 -21.56 -11.94
N ALA A 177 -24.46 -22.86 -12.04
CA ALA A 177 -25.40 -23.92 -11.66
C ALA A 177 -25.73 -23.91 -10.16
N HIS A 178 -24.84 -23.36 -9.32
CA HIS A 178 -25.03 -23.28 -7.88
C HIS A 178 -26.07 -22.21 -7.52
N ASP A 179 -26.09 -21.10 -8.26
CA ASP A 179 -27.00 -19.97 -8.03
C ASP A 179 -28.30 -20.03 -8.85
N ALA A 180 -28.62 -21.21 -9.42
CA ALA A 180 -29.78 -21.37 -10.29
C ALA A 180 -31.11 -20.96 -9.60
N TYR A 181 -31.18 -21.10 -8.27
CA TYR A 181 -32.35 -20.71 -7.47
C TYR A 181 -32.60 -19.19 -7.45
N MET A 182 -31.58 -18.36 -7.71
CA MET A 182 -31.70 -16.89 -7.74
C MET A 182 -32.14 -16.33 -9.11
N LYS A 183 -32.29 -17.18 -10.13
CA LYS A 183 -32.65 -16.73 -11.50
C LYS A 183 -33.96 -15.96 -11.55
N HIS A 184 -34.95 -16.35 -10.76
CA HIS A 184 -36.28 -15.75 -10.79
C HIS A 184 -36.36 -14.39 -10.09
N SER A 185 -35.47 -14.14 -9.14
CA SER A 185 -35.39 -12.88 -8.39
C SER A 185 -34.30 -11.96 -8.91
N SER A 186 -33.40 -12.39 -9.80
CA SER A 186 -32.27 -11.57 -10.25
C SER A 186 -32.66 -10.52 -11.32
N VAL A 187 -32.04 -9.35 -11.26
CA VAL A 187 -32.14 -8.30 -12.29
C VAL A 187 -31.54 -8.79 -13.61
N VAL A 188 -32.11 -8.39 -14.74
CA VAL A 188 -31.55 -8.70 -16.07
C VAL A 188 -30.69 -7.52 -16.51
N ARG A 189 -29.40 -7.77 -16.79
CA ARG A 189 -28.49 -6.79 -17.39
C ARG A 189 -27.71 -7.43 -18.54
N ILE A 190 -27.08 -6.59 -19.36
CA ILE A 190 -26.13 -7.02 -20.39
C ILE A 190 -24.91 -7.62 -19.69
N TYR A 191 -24.56 -8.86 -20.04
CA TYR A 191 -23.35 -9.49 -19.50
C TYR A 191 -22.10 -8.72 -19.94
N GLY A 192 -21.16 -8.56 -19.01
CA GLY A 192 -19.96 -7.77 -19.24
C GLY A 192 -20.10 -6.28 -18.97
N VAL A 193 -21.28 -5.78 -18.57
CA VAL A 193 -21.37 -4.42 -18.01
C VAL A 193 -20.53 -4.35 -16.75
N THR A 194 -19.75 -3.28 -16.63
CA THR A 194 -18.91 -3.02 -15.46
C THR A 194 -19.44 -1.84 -14.66
N ARG A 195 -19.28 -1.90 -13.35
CA ARG A 195 -19.48 -0.75 -12.46
C ARG A 195 -18.23 -0.52 -11.62
N ASN A 196 -17.99 0.75 -11.30
CA ASN A 196 -16.88 1.17 -10.45
C ASN A 196 -17.44 1.63 -9.11
N ILE A 197 -16.87 1.13 -8.03
CA ILE A 197 -17.21 1.51 -6.65
C ILE A 197 -15.96 2.11 -6.03
N GLU A 198 -16.06 3.37 -5.62
CA GLU A 198 -15.01 4.02 -4.84
C GLU A 198 -15.11 3.56 -3.38
N GLN A 199 -13.98 3.13 -2.82
CA GLN A 199 -13.85 2.79 -1.40
C GLN A 199 -12.79 3.67 -0.75
N ARG A 200 -13.04 4.02 0.51
CA ARG A 200 -12.08 4.74 1.35
C ARG A 200 -11.73 3.91 2.58
N TYR A 201 -10.45 3.91 2.96
CA TYR A 201 -9.99 3.20 4.15
C TYR A 201 -10.24 4.04 5.39
N LEU A 202 -11.16 3.59 6.23
CA LEU A 202 -11.67 4.32 7.39
C LEU A 202 -11.67 3.44 8.63
N GLU A 203 -11.49 4.05 9.80
CA GLU A 203 -11.70 3.39 11.07
C GLU A 203 -13.21 3.23 11.30
N GLY A 204 -13.64 2.01 11.59
CA GLY A 204 -15.02 1.69 11.92
C GLY A 204 -15.09 0.81 13.16
N ASP A 205 -16.30 0.69 13.70
CA ASP A 205 -16.55 -0.17 14.85
C ASP A 205 -16.40 -1.64 14.45
N ASP A 206 -15.65 -2.38 15.26
CA ASP A 206 -15.40 -3.81 15.07
C ASP A 206 -15.44 -4.50 16.42
N HIS A 207 -16.58 -5.16 16.69
CA HIS A 207 -16.83 -5.87 17.93
C HIS A 207 -15.94 -7.11 18.13
N TRP A 208 -15.16 -7.50 17.12
CA TRP A 208 -14.23 -8.63 17.17
C TRP A 208 -12.82 -8.19 17.56
N GLN A 209 -12.51 -6.90 17.49
CA GLN A 209 -11.24 -6.34 17.95
C GLN A 209 -11.31 -5.96 19.43
N ILE A 210 -10.20 -6.20 20.16
CA ILE A 210 -10.09 -5.85 21.60
C ILE A 210 -10.22 -4.34 21.81
N SER A 211 -9.78 -3.53 20.84
CA SER A 211 -9.95 -2.07 20.83
C SER A 211 -11.39 -1.62 20.52
N GLY A 212 -12.24 -2.53 20.03
CA GLY A 212 -13.59 -2.24 19.53
C GLY A 212 -13.62 -1.53 18.18
N LYS A 213 -12.47 -1.30 17.54
CA LYS A 213 -12.34 -0.58 16.27
C LYS A 213 -11.34 -1.26 15.34
N SER A 214 -11.65 -1.29 14.05
CA SER A 214 -10.73 -1.75 13.01
C SER A 214 -10.79 -0.86 11.78
N TRP A 215 -9.72 -0.91 10.98
CA TRP A 215 -9.64 -0.17 9.74
C TRP A 215 -10.18 -1.02 8.59
N GLN A 216 -11.10 -0.45 7.82
CA GLN A 216 -11.80 -1.16 6.77
C GLN A 216 -12.10 -0.27 5.56
N TRP A 217 -12.26 -0.92 4.40
CA TRP A 217 -12.67 -0.27 3.17
C TRP A 217 -14.18 -0.05 3.17
N THR A 218 -14.59 1.21 3.12
CA THR A 218 -16.00 1.63 3.16
C THR A 218 -16.40 2.28 1.83
N PRO A 219 -17.52 1.86 1.20
CA PRO A 219 -18.40 0.78 1.62
C PRO A 219 -17.74 -0.59 1.44
N ALA A 220 -18.07 -1.56 2.30
CA ALA A 220 -17.60 -2.93 2.13
C ALA A 220 -18.22 -3.53 0.85
N VAL A 221 -17.38 -4.13 0.00
CA VAL A 221 -17.82 -4.72 -1.27
C VAL A 221 -17.50 -6.21 -1.24
N ALA A 222 -18.54 -7.05 -1.35
CA ALA A 222 -18.36 -8.48 -1.46
C ALA A 222 -17.79 -8.88 -2.84
N ASN A 223 -17.10 -10.02 -2.89
CA ASN A 223 -16.58 -10.58 -4.14
C ASN A 223 -17.68 -10.90 -5.15
N GLU A 224 -18.85 -11.31 -4.64
CA GLU A 224 -20.04 -11.59 -5.43
C GLU A 224 -21.24 -10.84 -4.83
N VAL A 225 -21.98 -10.08 -5.64
CA VAL A 225 -23.17 -9.34 -5.21
C VAL A 225 -24.35 -9.66 -6.11
N TYR A 226 -25.46 -10.09 -5.51
CA TYR A 226 -26.71 -10.40 -6.19
C TYR A 226 -27.62 -9.17 -6.16
N GLU A 227 -28.17 -8.78 -7.31
CA GLU A 227 -29.21 -7.74 -7.38
C GLU A 227 -30.57 -8.40 -7.55
N ALA A 228 -31.46 -8.21 -6.57
CA ALA A 228 -32.84 -8.67 -6.65
C ALA A 228 -33.74 -7.66 -7.37
N ARG A 229 -34.66 -8.16 -8.20
CA ARG A 229 -35.68 -7.40 -8.91
C ARG A 229 -36.73 -6.94 -7.89
N GLY A 230 -36.65 -5.68 -7.47
CA GLY A 230 -37.66 -5.05 -6.60
C GLY A 230 -37.16 -4.45 -5.28
N GLY A 231 -35.86 -4.34 -5.04
CA GLY A 231 -35.31 -3.68 -3.85
C GLY A 231 -35.28 -2.15 -3.95
N GLY A 232 -36.45 -1.52 -4.10
CA GLY A 232 -36.62 -0.09 -3.81
C GLY A 232 -37.22 0.03 -2.42
N ASN A 233 -36.45 0.60 -1.49
CA ASN A 233 -36.99 1.29 -0.32
C ASN A 233 -36.37 2.68 -0.30
#